data_AF-G7Y3Y6-F1
#
_entry.id   AF-G7Y3Y6-F1
#
_cell.length_a   1.000
_cell.length_b   1.000
_cell.length_c   1.000
_cell.angle_alpha   90.00
_cell.angle_beta   90.00
_cell.angle_gamma   90.00
#
_symmetry.space_group_name_H-M   'P 1'
#
loop_
_entity.id
_entity.type
_entity.pdbx_description
1 polymer ?
#
loop_
_entity_poly.entity_id
_entity_poly.type
_entity_poly.pdbx_seq_one_letter_code
_entity_poly.pdbx_strand_id
1 'polypeptide(L)'
;MSDMSSSGFSKLFKYISGNNFKEQKIAMTRPVLVEIKPNPRSTSDRLYKMGFYMSANDCPSPPMPKDSSVFIEHRQPLKVYSRVYSGFSDEDKMNKELKRLASSLNRIGKSYQTDVYFSASYASPFQLFYRRNEVWLVAVPDS
;
A
#
# COMPACT_ATOMS: atom_id res chain seq x y z
N MET A 1 -13.99 1.47 -0.22
CA MET A 1 -12.57 1.60 -0.67
C MET A 1 -12.35 2.37 -1.98
N SER A 2 -13.25 2.37 -2.96
CA SER A 2 -13.02 2.94 -4.31
C SER A 2 -12.67 4.44 -4.30
N ASP A 3 -13.42 5.24 -3.55
CA ASP A 3 -13.33 6.70 -3.62
C ASP A 3 -12.13 7.25 -2.82
N MET A 4 -11.76 6.57 -1.73
CA MET A 4 -10.55 6.89 -0.96
C MET A 4 -9.29 6.53 -1.74
N SER A 5 -9.34 5.42 -2.49
CA SER A 5 -8.22 4.98 -3.32
C SER A 5 -7.97 5.93 -4.50
N SER A 6 -9.03 6.44 -5.13
CA SER A 6 -8.91 7.39 -6.25
C SER A 6 -8.40 8.76 -5.79
N SER A 7 -8.90 9.27 -4.65
CA SER A 7 -8.46 10.56 -4.08
C SER A 7 -7.00 10.52 -3.61
N GLY A 8 -6.61 9.49 -2.86
CA GLY A 8 -5.23 9.31 -2.39
C GLY A 8 -4.24 9.14 -3.54
N PHE A 9 -4.57 8.32 -4.53
CA PHE A 9 -3.73 8.11 -5.72
C PHE A 9 -3.54 9.42 -6.49
N SER A 10 -4.60 10.19 -6.71
CA SER A 10 -4.54 11.47 -7.43
C SER A 10 -3.59 12.47 -6.77
N LYS A 11 -3.62 12.55 -5.43
CA LYS A 11 -2.70 13.43 -4.67
C LYS A 11 -1.25 13.01 -4.81
N LEU A 12 -0.96 11.71 -4.64
CA LEU A 12 0.40 11.17 -4.84
C LEU A 12 0.88 11.32 -6.29
N PHE A 13 -0.02 11.11 -7.26
CA PHE A 13 0.29 11.27 -8.67
C PHE A 13 0.62 12.71 -9.03
N LYS A 14 -0.14 13.68 -8.50
CA LYS A 14 0.19 15.12 -8.64
C LYS A 14 1.56 15.44 -8.07
N TYR A 15 1.88 14.92 -6.89
CA TYR A 15 3.19 15.14 -6.25
C TYR A 15 4.35 14.70 -7.14
N ILE A 16 4.33 13.45 -7.65
CA ILE A 16 5.38 12.94 -8.54
C ILE A 16 5.35 13.58 -9.94
N SER A 17 4.22 14.18 -10.34
CA SER A 17 4.09 14.89 -11.62
C SER A 17 4.61 16.34 -11.58
N GLY A 18 5.16 16.79 -10.45
CA GLY A 18 5.73 18.13 -10.29
C GLY A 18 4.98 19.04 -9.31
N ASN A 19 3.89 18.58 -8.67
CA ASN A 19 3.22 19.37 -7.62
C ASN A 19 3.96 19.27 -6.27
N ASN A 20 5.22 19.70 -6.28
CA ASN A 20 6.11 19.77 -5.13
C ASN A 20 6.91 21.09 -5.22
N PHE A 21 7.60 21.48 -4.15
CA PHE A 21 8.26 22.78 -4.08
C PHE A 21 9.43 22.97 -5.07
N LYS A 22 9.96 21.88 -5.64
CA LYS A 22 11.03 21.95 -6.66
C LYS A 22 10.50 21.82 -8.09
N GLU A 23 9.18 21.67 -8.26
CA GLU A 23 8.54 21.37 -9.56
C GLU A 23 9.14 20.13 -10.26
N GLN A 24 9.74 19.25 -9.46
CA GLN A 24 10.51 18.11 -9.94
C GLN A 24 9.57 16.97 -10.30
N LYS A 25 9.74 16.41 -11.50
CA LYS A 25 9.07 15.17 -11.90
C LYS A 25 9.84 13.96 -11.35
N ILE A 26 9.11 13.03 -10.76
CA ILE A 26 9.64 11.79 -10.17
C ILE A 26 9.00 10.63 -10.93
N ALA A 27 9.79 9.64 -11.31
CA ALA A 27 9.28 8.46 -11.99
C ALA A 27 8.28 7.71 -11.10
N MET A 28 7.14 7.32 -11.68
CA MET A 28 6.18 6.46 -11.00
C MET A 28 6.80 5.08 -10.75
N THR A 29 6.55 4.52 -9.57
CA THR A 29 6.98 3.17 -9.22
C THR A 29 5.79 2.25 -9.00
N ARG A 30 6.07 0.95 -8.99
CA ARG A 30 5.11 -0.11 -8.64
C ARG A 30 5.74 -0.96 -7.53
N PRO A 31 4.94 -1.55 -6.64
CA PRO A 31 3.48 -1.43 -6.53
C PRO A 31 3.03 -0.12 -5.87
N VAL A 32 1.75 0.23 -6.06
CA VAL A 32 1.05 1.15 -5.14
C VAL A 32 0.71 0.36 -3.88
N LEU A 33 1.21 0.81 -2.73
CA LEU A 33 0.95 0.18 -1.45
C LEU A 33 -0.12 0.95 -0.68
N VAL A 34 -1.03 0.22 -0.05
CA VAL A 34 -1.95 0.76 0.95
C VAL A 34 -1.75 -0.01 2.25
N GLU A 35 -1.37 0.68 3.31
CA GLU A 35 -1.39 0.18 4.68
C GLU A 35 -2.77 0.40 5.27
N ILE A 36 -3.34 -0.65 5.86
CA ILE A 36 -4.66 -0.62 6.50
C ILE A 36 -4.50 -1.02 7.97
N LYS A 37 -4.97 -0.17 8.88
CA LYS A 37 -4.91 -0.38 10.34
C LYS A 37 -6.15 0.16 11.06
N PRO A 38 -6.44 -0.28 12.30
CA PRO A 38 -7.48 0.30 13.14
C PRO A 38 -7.36 1.82 13.23
N ASN A 39 -8.51 2.50 13.26
CA ASN A 39 -8.55 3.90 13.64
C ASN A 39 -8.60 4.01 15.17
N PRO A 40 -7.60 4.62 15.84
CA PRO A 40 -7.63 4.78 17.29
C PRO A 40 -8.82 5.60 17.80
N ARG A 41 -9.45 6.38 16.91
CA ARG A 41 -10.59 7.25 17.23
C ARG A 41 -11.95 6.67 16.83
N SER A 42 -11.98 5.49 16.20
CA SER A 42 -13.22 4.88 15.72
C SER A 42 -13.11 3.36 15.70
N THR A 43 -14.08 2.68 16.30
CA THR A 43 -14.13 1.21 16.33
C THR A 43 -14.65 0.61 15.02
N SER A 44 -15.36 1.39 14.21
CA SER A 44 -15.90 0.97 12.91
C SER A 44 -14.97 1.29 11.74
N ASP A 45 -14.12 2.31 11.87
CA ASP A 45 -13.34 2.82 10.74
C ASP A 45 -11.90 2.28 10.73
N ARG A 46 -11.32 2.28 9.53
CA ARG A 46 -9.92 1.95 9.30
C ARG A 46 -9.17 3.17 8.79
N LEU A 47 -7.90 3.28 9.15
CA LEU A 47 -6.98 4.23 8.56
C LEU A 47 -6.34 3.59 7.33
N TYR A 48 -6.34 4.34 6.23
CA TYR A 48 -5.74 3.96 4.96
C TYR A 48 -4.59 4.90 4.66
N LYS A 49 -3.37 4.37 4.55
CA LYS A 49 -2.19 5.14 4.15
C LYS A 49 -1.65 4.57 2.84
N MET A 50 -1.85 5.33 1.76
CA MET A 50 -1.34 4.99 0.44
C MET A 50 0.07 5.53 0.25
N GLY A 51 0.93 4.79 -0.45
CA GLY A 51 2.27 5.24 -0.78
C GLY A 51 2.76 4.69 -2.11
N PHE A 52 3.56 5.50 -2.81
CA PHE A 52 4.42 5.05 -3.90
C PHE A 52 5.82 4.82 -3.33
N TYR A 53 6.45 3.73 -3.77
CA TYR A 53 7.83 3.49 -3.39
C TYR A 53 8.74 4.53 -4.06
N MET A 54 9.77 4.98 -3.34
CA MET A 54 10.78 5.86 -3.90
C MET A 54 12.13 5.28 -3.52
N SER A 55 12.92 4.93 -4.54
CA SER A 55 14.28 4.48 -4.33
C SER A 55 15.15 5.67 -3.92
N ALA A 56 15.96 5.51 -2.88
CA ALA A 56 16.97 6.51 -2.51
C ALA A 56 18.01 6.72 -3.62
N ASN A 57 18.21 5.74 -4.50
CA ASN A 57 19.11 5.88 -5.65
C ASN A 57 18.51 6.79 -6.72
N ASP A 58 17.20 6.71 -6.95
CA ASP A 58 16.50 7.47 -8.00
C ASP A 58 16.12 8.88 -7.52
N CYS A 59 15.84 9.03 -6.22
CA CYS A 59 15.47 10.29 -5.60
C CYS A 59 16.06 10.40 -4.18
N PRO A 60 17.36 10.71 -4.05
CA PRO A 60 18.05 10.76 -2.74
C PRO A 60 17.55 11.91 -1.85
N SER A 61 17.01 12.98 -2.45
CA SER A 61 16.44 14.13 -1.74
C SER A 61 15.04 14.43 -2.29
N PRO A 62 14.00 13.70 -1.80
CA PRO A 62 12.63 13.91 -2.23
C PRO A 62 12.19 15.37 -2.02
N PRO A 63 11.61 16.04 -3.02
CA PRO A 63 11.15 17.42 -2.87
C PRO A 63 10.00 17.48 -1.86
N MET A 64 9.91 18.58 -1.11
CA MET A 64 8.83 18.79 -0.15
C MET A 64 7.47 18.83 -0.88
N PRO A 65 6.44 18.10 -0.40
CA PRO A 65 5.10 18.18 -0.97
C PRO A 65 4.46 19.55 -0.73
N LYS A 66 3.64 20.02 -1.68
CA LYS A 66 2.80 21.23 -1.51
C LYS A 66 1.47 20.92 -0.79
N ASP A 67 0.96 19.70 -0.95
CA ASP A 67 -0.27 19.24 -0.30
C ASP A 67 0.07 18.73 1.12
N SER A 68 -0.58 19.28 2.15
CA SER A 68 -0.32 18.96 3.56
C SER A 68 -0.73 17.54 3.97
N SER A 69 -1.53 16.85 3.14
CA SER A 69 -1.88 15.44 3.35
C SER A 69 -0.90 14.46 2.69
N VAL A 70 0.10 14.97 1.96
CA VAL A 70 1.19 14.18 1.37
C VAL A 70 2.46 14.43 2.16
N PHE A 71 3.16 13.37 2.51
CA PHE A 71 4.40 13.44 3.29
C PHE A 71 5.38 12.36 2.84
N ILE A 72 6.66 12.57 3.16
CA ILE A 72 7.71 11.58 2.91
C ILE A 72 7.77 10.64 4.12
N GLU A 73 7.59 9.35 3.87
CA GLU A 73 7.67 8.31 4.90
C GLU A 73 8.99 7.54 4.76
N HIS A 74 9.82 7.58 5.79
CA HIS A 74 10.95 6.65 5.93
C HIS A 74 10.46 5.38 6.62
N ARG A 75 10.16 4.35 5.83
CA ARG A 75 9.66 3.08 6.34
C ARG A 75 10.81 2.15 6.72
N GLN A 76 10.74 1.58 7.92
CA GLN A 76 11.68 0.55 8.37
C GLN A 76 11.51 -0.74 7.55
N PRO A 77 12.54 -1.58 7.43
CA PRO A 77 12.42 -2.89 6.80
C PRO A 77 11.27 -3.71 7.38
N LEU A 78 10.48 -4.34 6.51
CA LEU A 78 9.33 -5.17 6.88
C LEU A 78 9.53 -6.59 6.34
N LYS A 79 9.36 -7.58 7.22
CA LYS A 79 9.19 -8.98 6.82
C LYS A 79 7.70 -9.26 6.69
N VAL A 80 7.27 -9.70 5.51
CA VAL A 80 5.85 -9.92 5.21
C VAL A 80 5.62 -11.29 4.60
N TYR A 81 4.43 -11.85 4.82
CA TYR A 81 3.89 -12.94 4.04
C TYR A 81 2.98 -12.35 2.97
N SER A 82 3.22 -12.68 1.70
CA SER A 82 2.43 -12.16 0.57
C SER A 82 1.60 -13.25 -0.07
N ARG A 83 0.40 -12.89 -0.53
CA ARG A 83 -0.45 -13.72 -1.38
C ARG A 83 -0.85 -12.96 -2.64
N VAL A 84 -0.48 -13.52 -3.79
CA VAL A 84 -0.82 -12.98 -5.12
C VAL A 84 -2.23 -13.42 -5.52
N TYR A 85 -2.98 -12.52 -6.15
CA TYR A 85 -4.27 -12.79 -6.76
C TYR A 85 -4.51 -11.92 -8.01
N SER A 86 -5.43 -12.35 -8.88
CA SER A 86 -5.69 -11.73 -10.18
C SER A 86 -7.03 -11.01 -10.26
N GLY A 87 -7.22 -10.19 -11.31
CA GLY A 87 -8.46 -9.48 -11.62
C GLY A 87 -8.60 -8.14 -10.89
N PHE A 88 -9.77 -7.50 -10.99
CA PHE A 88 -10.07 -6.31 -10.21
C PHE A 88 -10.08 -6.65 -8.72
N SER A 89 -9.60 -5.71 -7.90
CA SER A 89 -9.62 -5.82 -6.45
C SER A 89 -10.66 -4.87 -5.90
N ASP A 90 -11.49 -5.40 -5.03
CA ASP A 90 -12.38 -4.67 -4.13
C ASP A 90 -12.11 -5.15 -2.70
N GLU A 91 -12.87 -4.61 -1.74
CA GLU A 91 -12.72 -4.91 -0.33
C GLU A 91 -13.05 -6.37 0.00
N ASP A 92 -14.13 -6.91 -0.58
CA ASP A 92 -14.56 -8.30 -0.33
C ASP A 92 -13.54 -9.32 -0.82
N LYS A 93 -13.02 -9.12 -2.03
CA LYS A 93 -12.01 -9.99 -2.62
C LYS A 93 -10.69 -9.89 -1.87
N MET A 94 -10.27 -8.68 -1.51
CA MET A 94 -9.08 -8.47 -0.68
C MET A 94 -9.22 -9.20 0.66
N ASN A 95 -10.37 -9.06 1.34
CA ASN A 95 -10.67 -9.74 2.59
C ASN A 95 -10.68 -11.28 2.44
N LYS A 96 -11.20 -11.79 1.31
CA LYS A 96 -11.18 -13.22 1.01
C LYS A 96 -9.75 -13.75 0.84
N GLU A 97 -8.88 -13.03 0.15
CA GLU A 97 -7.49 -13.44 -0.02
C GLU A 97 -6.67 -13.28 1.28
N LEU A 98 -6.95 -12.27 2.10
CA LEU A 98 -6.37 -12.13 3.45
C LEU A 98 -6.72 -13.34 4.32
N LYS A 99 -8.00 -13.74 4.35
CA LYS A 99 -8.45 -14.93 5.09
C LYS A 99 -7.73 -16.19 4.61
N ARG A 100 -7.58 -16.37 3.29
CA ARG A 100 -6.85 -17.52 2.71
C ARG A 100 -5.38 -17.53 3.10
N LEU A 101 -4.73 -16.36 3.12
CA LEU A 101 -3.35 -16.23 3.57
C LEU A 101 -3.23 -16.57 5.06
N ALA A 102 -4.06 -15.95 5.92
CA ALA A 102 -4.13 -16.22 7.35
C ALA A 102 -4.33 -17.71 7.66
N SER A 103 -5.30 -18.37 7.02
CA SER A 103 -5.53 -19.82 7.19
C SER A 103 -4.31 -20.66 6.79
N SER A 104 -3.59 -20.26 5.74
CA SER A 104 -2.38 -20.96 5.30
C SER A 104 -1.26 -20.82 6.32
N LEU A 105 -1.05 -19.62 6.88
CA LEU A 105 -0.04 -19.33 7.90
C LEU A 105 -0.35 -20.06 9.22
N ASN A 106 -1.61 -20.05 9.66
CA ASN A 106 -2.04 -20.76 10.86
C ASN A 106 -1.78 -22.28 10.75
N ARG A 107 -2.04 -22.87 9.58
CA ARG A 107 -1.79 -24.30 9.34
C ARG A 107 -0.31 -24.68 9.44
N ILE A 108 0.60 -23.74 9.14
CA ILE A 108 2.05 -23.97 9.20
C ILE A 108 2.70 -23.35 10.45
N GLY A 109 1.89 -22.90 11.43
CA GLY A 109 2.38 -22.35 12.69
C GLY A 109 3.15 -21.03 12.56
N LYS A 110 2.84 -20.19 11.58
CA LYS A 110 3.48 -18.88 11.40
C LYS A 110 2.64 -17.75 11.98
N SER A 111 3.25 -16.97 12.87
CA SER A 111 2.63 -15.79 13.50
C SER A 111 2.74 -14.54 12.64
N TYR A 112 1.73 -13.68 12.72
CA TYR A 112 1.64 -12.41 12.01
C TYR A 112 0.83 -11.39 12.82
N GLN A 113 1.01 -10.11 12.52
CA GLN A 113 0.23 -9.02 13.12
C GLN A 113 -1.21 -9.05 12.58
N THR A 114 -2.19 -8.92 13.46
CA THR A 114 -3.63 -9.08 13.12
C THR A 114 -4.34 -7.77 12.80
N ASP A 115 -3.71 -6.68 13.18
CA ASP A 115 -4.23 -5.33 13.22
C ASP A 115 -3.68 -4.47 12.08
N VAL A 116 -2.60 -4.88 11.42
CA VAL A 116 -2.10 -4.22 10.22
C VAL A 116 -1.93 -5.21 9.07
N TYR A 117 -2.36 -4.78 7.89
CA TYR A 117 -2.15 -5.49 6.65
C TYR A 117 -1.98 -4.51 5.49
N PHE A 118 -1.50 -5.01 4.36
CA PHE A 118 -1.29 -4.20 3.17
C PHE A 118 -2.01 -4.79 1.97
N SER A 119 -2.40 -3.90 1.06
CA SER A 119 -2.63 -4.27 -0.34
C SER A 119 -1.53 -3.68 -1.22
N ALA A 120 -1.09 -4.45 -2.20
CA ALA A 120 -0.12 -4.03 -3.20
C ALA A 120 -0.73 -4.18 -4.60
N SER A 121 -0.97 -3.05 -5.26
CA SER A 121 -1.53 -3.02 -6.60
C SER A 121 -0.42 -2.74 -7.60
N TYR A 122 -0.20 -3.67 -8.51
CA TYR A 122 0.78 -3.45 -9.57
C TYR A 122 0.09 -2.84 -10.79
N ALA A 123 -1.12 -3.24 -11.14
CA ALA A 123 -1.72 -2.83 -12.42
C ALA A 123 -1.91 -1.31 -12.55
N SER A 124 -1.63 -0.78 -13.75
CA SER A 124 -2.03 0.60 -14.12
C SER A 124 -3.57 0.73 -14.07
N PRO A 125 -4.11 1.93 -13.81
CA PRO A 125 -5.56 2.19 -13.94
C PRO A 125 -6.13 1.79 -15.32
N PHE A 126 -5.32 1.87 -16.38
CA PHE A 126 -5.72 1.54 -17.75
C PHE A 126 -5.52 0.06 -18.13
N GLN A 127 -5.00 -0.77 -17.22
CA GLN A 127 -4.70 -2.18 -17.51
C GLN A 127 -5.93 -3.06 -17.20
N LEU A 128 -6.57 -3.59 -18.25
CA LEU A 128 -7.78 -4.42 -18.15
C LEU A 128 -7.50 -5.91 -17.87
N PHE A 129 -6.42 -6.47 -18.41
CA PHE A 129 -6.07 -7.90 -18.29
C PHE A 129 -4.75 -8.10 -17.52
N TYR A 130 -4.53 -9.32 -17.01
CA TYR A 130 -3.32 -9.72 -16.27
C TYR A 130 -2.96 -8.81 -15.09
N ARG A 131 -3.98 -8.30 -14.39
CA ARG A 131 -3.79 -7.48 -13.20
C ARG A 131 -3.22 -8.35 -12.08
N ARG A 132 -2.04 -7.98 -11.57
CA ARG A 132 -1.42 -8.58 -10.39
C ARG A 132 -1.70 -7.70 -9.18
N ASN A 133 -2.28 -8.29 -8.15
CA ASN A 133 -2.45 -7.69 -6.83
C ASN A 133 -1.90 -8.64 -5.78
N GLU A 134 -1.53 -8.08 -4.63
CA GLU A 134 -1.12 -8.86 -3.47
C GLU A 134 -1.77 -8.32 -2.20
N VAL A 135 -1.99 -9.22 -1.25
CA VAL A 135 -2.27 -8.87 0.15
C VAL A 135 -1.12 -9.34 1.02
N TRP A 136 -0.70 -8.50 1.96
CA TRP A 136 0.43 -8.78 2.84
C TRP A 136 0.00 -8.78 4.30
N LEU A 137 0.44 -9.80 5.05
CA LEU A 137 0.40 -9.85 6.51
C LEU A 137 1.82 -9.67 7.05
N VAL A 138 1.98 -8.81 8.06
CA VAL A 138 3.30 -8.51 8.65
C VAL A 138 3.71 -9.65 9.57
N ALA A 139 4.91 -10.20 9.37
CA ALA A 139 5.43 -11.22 10.27
C ALA A 139 5.71 -10.60 11.65
N VAL A 140 5.42 -11.36 12.72
CA VAL A 140 5.95 -11.01 14.04
C VAL A 140 7.48 -11.25 13.99
N PRO A 141 8.32 -10.33 14.51
CA PRO A 141 9.75 -10.57 14.60
C PRO A 141 10.04 -11.89 15.31
N ASP A 142 10.99 -12.66 14.79
CA ASP A 142 11.51 -13.82 15.51
C ASP A 142 12.12 -13.27 16.82
N SER A 143 11.67 -13.80 17.97
CA SER A 143 12.07 -13.36 19.32
C SER A 143 13.52 -13.67 19.62
#